data_AF-A0AAN5AMB8-F1
#
_entry.id   AF-A0AAN5AMB8-F1
#
_cell.length_a   1.000
_cell.length_b   1.000
_cell.length_c   1.000
_cell.angle_alpha   90.00
_cell.angle_beta   90.00
_cell.angle_gamma   90.00
#
_symmetry.space_group_name_H-M   'P 1'
#
loop_
_entity.id
_entity.type
_entity.pdbx_description
1 polymer ?
#
loop_
_entity_poly.entity_id
_entity_poly.type
_entity_poly.pdbx_seq_one_letter_code
_entity_poly.pdbx_strand_id
1 'polypeptide(L)'
;MKRVTRTKEEKLAILKECEERGVEETLSKYGVYPATYKNWVKKYETMGEAGFTRGMTIPQLKEIKRLEKENALLKEIIAEKELESKMKDELLKKKYPQTKGRK
;
A
#
# COMPACT_ATOMS: atom_id res chain seq x y z
N MET A 1 -11.80 20.14 -26.74
CA MET A 1 -12.46 19.02 -26.02
C MET A 1 -12.09 19.07 -24.55
N LYS A 2 -13.06 19.06 -23.63
CA LYS A 2 -12.79 18.99 -22.19
C LYS A 2 -12.22 17.60 -21.85
N ARG A 3 -11.10 17.52 -21.13
CA ARG A 3 -10.55 16.24 -20.65
C ARG A 3 -11.47 15.71 -19.55
N VAL A 4 -12.20 14.63 -19.84
CA VAL A 4 -12.94 13.89 -18.82
C VAL A 4 -11.95 13.13 -17.96
N THR A 5 -11.83 13.54 -16.70
CA THR A 5 -10.99 12.85 -15.72
C THR A 5 -11.88 11.96 -14.88
N ARG A 6 -11.53 10.67 -14.81
CA ARG A 6 -12.24 9.68 -13.99
C ARG A 6 -11.48 9.37 -12.72
N THR A 7 -12.20 9.13 -11.63
CA THR A 7 -11.62 8.73 -10.35
C THR A 7 -11.03 7.32 -10.44
N LYS A 8 -10.35 6.87 -9.38
CA LYS A 8 -9.84 5.49 -9.30
C LYS A 8 -11.02 4.51 -9.25
N GLU A 9 -12.00 4.82 -8.43
CA GLU A 9 -13.17 4.00 -8.14
C GLU A 9 -14.01 3.81 -9.40
N GLU A 10 -14.23 4.88 -10.16
CA GLU A 10 -14.96 4.82 -11.44
C GLU A 10 -14.24 3.92 -12.47
N LYS A 11 -12.90 4.02 -12.57
CA LYS A 11 -12.14 3.18 -13.50
C LYS A 11 -12.24 1.71 -13.14
N LEU A 12 -12.16 1.38 -11.84
CA LEU A 12 -12.29 0.01 -11.36
C LEU A 12 -13.70 -0.54 -11.59
N ALA A 13 -14.74 0.27 -11.34
CA ALA A 13 -16.11 -0.10 -11.62
C ALA A 13 -16.34 -0.39 -13.12
N ILE A 14 -15.80 0.46 -14.01
CA ILE A 14 -15.90 0.25 -15.45
C ILE A 14 -15.14 -1.00 -15.90
N LEU A 15 -13.93 -1.25 -15.37
CA LEU A 15 -13.19 -2.48 -15.69
C LEU A 15 -13.97 -3.72 -15.29
N LYS A 16 -14.57 -3.73 -14.09
CA LYS A 16 -15.40 -4.84 -13.61
C LYS A 16 -16.66 -5.03 -14.46
N GLU A 17 -17.36 -3.95 -14.79
CA GLU A 17 -18.56 -4.05 -15.65
C GLU A 17 -18.19 -4.55 -17.06
N CYS A 18 -17.03 -4.17 -17.59
CA CYS A 18 -16.52 -4.72 -18.86
C CYS A 18 -16.28 -6.24 -18.80
N GLU A 19 -15.87 -6.79 -17.65
CA GLU A 19 -15.69 -8.24 -17.46
C GLU A 19 -17.03 -8.97 -17.38
N GLU A 20 -18.04 -8.36 -16.76
CA GLU A 20 -19.36 -8.97 -16.54
C GLU A 20 -20.29 -8.87 -17.77
N ARG A 21 -20.30 -7.72 -18.44
CA ARG A 21 -21.27 -7.37 -19.51
C ARG A 21 -20.63 -7.26 -20.89
N GLY A 22 -19.31 -7.28 -20.95
CA GLY A 22 -18.56 -7.09 -22.20
C GLY A 22 -18.11 -5.64 -22.41
N VAL A 23 -17.04 -5.52 -23.19
CA VAL A 23 -16.31 -4.27 -23.37
C VAL A 23 -17.10 -3.26 -24.20
N GLU A 24 -17.66 -3.65 -25.34
CA GLU A 24 -18.27 -2.69 -26.28
C GLU A 24 -19.50 -1.98 -25.70
N GLU A 25 -20.41 -2.72 -25.05
CA GLU A 25 -21.60 -2.17 -24.42
C GLU A 25 -21.23 -1.19 -23.29
N THR A 26 -20.29 -1.60 -22.43
CA THR A 26 -19.83 -0.81 -21.29
C THR A 26 -19.11 0.45 -21.76
N LEU A 27 -18.24 0.36 -22.76
CA LEU A 27 -17.54 1.52 -23.31
C LEU A 27 -18.50 2.53 -23.95
N SER A 28 -19.54 2.06 -24.65
CA SER A 28 -20.60 2.89 -25.20
C SER A 28 -21.38 3.61 -24.08
N LYS A 29 -21.84 2.86 -23.06
CA LYS A 29 -22.57 3.38 -21.90
C LYS A 29 -21.83 4.50 -21.17
N TYR A 30 -20.52 4.33 -20.96
CA TYR A 30 -19.69 5.30 -20.24
C TYR A 30 -19.01 6.32 -21.16
N GLY A 31 -19.18 6.25 -22.48
CA GLY A 31 -18.47 7.11 -23.43
C GLY A 31 -16.95 7.04 -23.29
N VAL A 32 -16.41 5.84 -23.05
CA VAL A 32 -14.97 5.59 -22.88
C VAL A 32 -14.40 5.11 -24.21
N TYR A 33 -13.39 5.81 -24.71
CA TYR A 33 -12.74 5.39 -25.96
C TYR A 33 -11.96 4.07 -25.77
N PRO A 34 -12.00 3.13 -26.73
CA PRO A 34 -11.33 1.83 -26.60
C PRO A 34 -9.83 1.91 -26.27
N ALA A 35 -9.10 2.89 -26.83
CA ALA A 35 -7.68 3.06 -26.50
C ALA A 35 -7.46 3.49 -25.03
N THR A 36 -8.37 4.26 -24.46
CA THR A 36 -8.34 4.64 -23.04
C THR A 36 -8.54 3.42 -22.15
N TYR A 37 -9.51 2.56 -22.50
CA TYR A 37 -9.75 1.31 -21.80
C TYR A 37 -8.54 0.37 -21.87
N LYS A 38 -7.96 0.16 -23.05
CA LYS A 38 -6.73 -0.66 -23.21
C LYS A 38 -5.58 -0.15 -22.35
N ASN A 39 -5.41 1.17 -22.25
CA ASN A 39 -4.42 1.77 -21.36
C ASN A 39 -4.71 1.52 -19.88
N TRP A 40 -5.98 1.48 -19.47
CA TRP A 40 -6.35 1.14 -18.10
C TRP A 40 -6.12 -0.32 -17.78
N VAL A 41 -6.50 -1.23 -18.69
CA VAL A 41 -6.23 -2.67 -18.56
C VAL A 41 -4.73 -2.90 -18.38
N LYS A 42 -3.88 -2.36 -19.27
CA LYS A 42 -2.42 -2.47 -19.15
C LYS A 42 -1.88 -1.93 -17.83
N LYS A 43 -2.43 -0.82 -17.32
CA LYS A 43 -2.03 -0.27 -16.01
C LYS A 43 -2.46 -1.17 -14.85
N TYR A 44 -3.65 -1.73 -14.93
CA TYR A 44 -4.18 -2.64 -13.93
C TYR A 44 -3.41 -3.97 -13.92
N GLU A 45 -3.08 -4.54 -15.07
CA GLU A 45 -2.27 -5.76 -15.17
C GLU A 45 -0.85 -5.57 -14.60
N THR A 46 -0.27 -4.38 -14.77
CA THR A 46 1.12 -4.12 -14.35
C THR A 46 1.27 -3.71 -12.89
N MET A 47 0.30 -2.96 -12.35
CA MET A 47 0.39 -2.34 -11.02
C MET A 47 -0.82 -2.61 -10.13
N GLY A 48 -1.80 -3.38 -10.61
CA GLY A 48 -3.09 -3.57 -9.95
C GLY A 48 -3.84 -2.24 -9.79
N GLU A 49 -4.63 -2.16 -8.73
CA GLU A 49 -5.34 -0.93 -8.38
C GLU A 49 -4.45 0.27 -8.10
N ALA A 50 -3.21 0.03 -7.62
CA ALA A 50 -2.25 1.09 -7.34
C ALA A 50 -1.88 1.88 -8.61
N GLY A 51 -1.95 1.24 -9.78
CA GLY A 51 -1.71 1.88 -11.08
C GLY A 51 -2.66 3.03 -11.42
N PHE A 52 -3.81 3.13 -10.72
CA PHE A 52 -4.75 4.23 -10.86
C PHE A 52 -4.53 5.38 -9.87
N THR A 53 -3.64 5.21 -8.89
CA THR A 53 -3.21 6.28 -8.00
C THR A 53 -2.43 7.35 -8.78
N ARG A 54 -2.71 8.62 -8.52
CA ARG A 54 -2.09 9.75 -9.23
C ARG A 54 -0.58 9.71 -9.05
N GLY A 55 0.15 9.71 -10.17
CA GLY A 55 1.61 9.75 -10.17
C GLY A 55 2.29 8.41 -9.87
N MET A 56 1.54 7.30 -9.75
CA MET A 56 2.12 5.98 -9.48
C MET A 56 2.84 5.41 -10.70
N THR A 57 4.08 4.98 -10.50
CA THR A 57 4.92 4.32 -11.50
C THR A 57 5.42 2.96 -11.01
N ILE A 58 5.85 2.10 -11.94
CA ILE A 58 6.39 0.77 -11.61
C ILE A 58 7.60 0.86 -10.65
N PRO A 59 8.61 1.74 -10.88
CA PRO A 59 9.74 1.89 -9.96
C PRO A 59 9.31 2.33 -8.56
N GLN A 60 8.38 3.29 -8.46
CA GLN A 60 7.86 3.72 -7.17
C GLN A 60 7.08 2.60 -6.46
N LEU A 61 6.31 1.78 -7.18
CA LEU A 61 5.61 0.65 -6.56
C LEU A 61 6.59 -0.39 -6.02
N LYS A 62 7.68 -0.66 -6.74
CA LYS A 62 8.76 -1.53 -6.25
C LYS A 62 9.42 -0.96 -5.00
N GLU A 63 9.68 0.35 -4.99
CA GLU A 63 10.29 1.02 -3.85
C GLU A 63 9.38 1.02 -2.62
N ILE A 64 8.08 1.26 -2.80
CA ILE A 64 7.09 1.13 -1.72
C ILE A 64 7.15 -0.27 -1.10
N LYS A 65 7.12 -1.34 -1.94
CA LYS A 65 7.21 -2.72 -1.44
C LYS A 65 8.53 -3.01 -0.71
N ARG A 66 9.64 -2.41 -1.16
CA ARG A 66 10.95 -2.53 -0.50
C ARG A 66 10.90 -1.88 0.88
N LEU A 67 10.41 -0.65 0.94
CA LEU A 67 10.29 0.12 2.18
C LEU A 67 9.30 -0.50 3.16
N GLU A 68 8.20 -1.09 2.69
CA GLU A 68 7.24 -1.82 3.54
C GLU A 68 7.90 -3.01 4.24
N LYS A 69 8.70 -3.80 3.50
CA LYS A 69 9.47 -4.91 4.07
C LYS A 69 10.52 -4.44 5.08
N GLU A 70 11.25 -3.38 4.72
CA GLU A 70 12.26 -2.79 5.60
C GLU A 70 11.62 -2.27 6.88
N ASN A 71 10.46 -1.61 6.79
CA ASN A 71 9.71 -1.11 7.93
C ASN A 71 9.19 -2.24 8.84
N ALA A 72 8.71 -3.34 8.25
CA ALA A 72 8.29 -4.51 9.01
C ALA A 72 9.46 -5.11 9.82
N LEU A 73 10.61 -5.29 9.18
CA LEU A 73 11.83 -5.77 9.83
C LEU A 73 12.30 -4.83 10.94
N LEU A 74 12.31 -3.51 10.68
CA LEU A 74 12.69 -2.53 11.68
C LEU A 74 11.78 -2.56 12.91
N LYS A 75 10.47 -2.75 12.72
CA LYS A 75 9.51 -2.89 13.82
C LYS A 75 9.78 -4.13 14.68
N GLU A 76 10.10 -5.25 14.04
CA GLU A 76 10.47 -6.49 14.74
C GLU A 76 11.73 -6.30 15.59
N ILE A 77 12.78 -5.74 15.01
CA ILE A 77 14.04 -5.44 15.72
C ILE A 77 13.80 -4.48 16.89
N ILE A 78 12.95 -3.46 16.72
CA ILE A 78 12.61 -2.53 17.81
C ILE A 78 11.88 -3.27 18.93
N ALA A 79 10.89 -4.10 18.60
CA ALA A 79 10.14 -4.87 19.60
C ALA A 79 11.06 -5.81 20.40
N GLU A 80 11.99 -6.50 19.73
CA GLU A 80 13.00 -7.35 20.38
C GLU A 80 13.90 -6.55 21.32
N LYS A 81 14.43 -5.41 20.87
CA LYS A 81 15.29 -4.55 21.69
C LYS A 81 14.57 -3.98 22.90
N GLU A 82 13.32 -3.55 22.74
CA GLU A 82 12.50 -3.07 23.84
C GLU A 82 12.22 -4.17 24.87
N LEU A 83 11.97 -5.40 24.42
CA LEU A 83 11.79 -6.55 25.30
C LEU A 83 13.09 -6.87 26.06
N GLU A 84 14.22 -6.91 25.36
CA GLU A 84 15.54 -7.15 25.97
C GLU A 84 15.86 -6.08 27.02
N SER A 85 15.56 -4.80 26.74
CA SER A 85 15.73 -3.70 27.69
C SER A 85 14.87 -3.89 28.94
N LYS A 86 13.60 -4.26 28.79
CA LYS A 86 12.70 -4.53 29.93
C LYS A 86 13.21 -5.68 30.78
N MET A 87 13.67 -6.76 30.17
CA MET A 87 14.25 -7.90 30.89
C MET A 87 15.50 -7.49 31.67
N LYS A 88 16.38 -6.68 31.08
CA LYS A 88 17.56 -6.13 31.78
C LYS A 88 17.17 -5.28 32.99
N ASP A 89 16.17 -4.41 32.84
CA ASP A 89 15.68 -3.57 33.93
C ASP A 89 15.08 -4.39 35.08
N GLU A 90 14.34 -5.45 34.76
CA GLU A 90 13.79 -6.38 35.75
C GLU A 90 14.89 -7.14 36.50
N LEU A 91 15.93 -7.61 35.79
CA LEU A 91 17.09 -8.25 36.40
C LEU A 91 17.84 -7.29 37.32
N LEU A 92 18.01 -6.02 36.93
CA LEU A 92 18.63 -4.99 37.76
C LEU A 92 17.82 -4.70 39.02
N LYS A 93 16.49 -4.58 38.91
CA LYS A 93 15.59 -4.42 40.06
C LYS A 93 15.67 -5.59 41.03
N LYS A 94 15.75 -6.83 40.50
CA LYS A 94 15.88 -8.04 41.32
C LYS A 94 17.26 -8.15 41.98
N LYS A 95 18.32 -7.77 41.28
CA LYS A 95 19.71 -7.82 41.77
C LYS A 95 20.01 -6.72 42.80
N TYR A 96 19.39 -5.55 42.66
CA TYR A 96 19.56 -4.42 43.56
C TYR A 96 18.21 -3.93 44.12
N PRO A 97 17.55 -4.70 45.01
CA PRO A 97 16.28 -4.29 45.61
C PRO A 97 16.43 -3.04 46.51
N GLN A 98 17.66 -2.77 46.97
CA GLN A 98 17.97 -1.86 48.07
C GLN A 98 18.40 -0.44 47.64
N THR A 99 18.42 -0.10 46.34
CA THR A 99 18.87 1.23 45.89
C THR A 99 17.75 2.29 45.93
N LYS A 100 16.54 1.93 46.35
CA LYS A 100 15.54 2.91 46.80
C LYS A 100 15.86 3.35 48.22
N GLY A 101 16.81 4.26 48.35
CA GLY A 101 17.04 5.00 49.58
C GLY A 101 18.48 4.96 50.06
N ARG A 102 19.31 5.84 49.51
CA ARG A 102 20.35 6.49 50.30
C ARG A 102 20.64 7.86 49.70
N LYS A 103 20.08 8.88 50.37
CA LYS A 103 20.37 10.33 50.35
C LYS A 103 20.77 10.97 49.03
#